data_AF-A0A7Y2GPF6-F1
#
_entry.id   AF-A0A7Y2GPF6-F1
#
_cell.length_a   1.000
_cell.length_b   1.000
_cell.length_c   1.000
_cell.angle_alpha   90.00
_cell.angle_beta   90.00
_cell.angle_gamma   90.00
#
_symmetry.space_group_name_H-M   'P 1'
#
loop_
_entity.id
_entity.type
_entity.pdbx_description
1 polymer ?
#
loop_
_entity_poly.entity_id
_entity_poly.type
_entity_poly.pdbx_seq_one_letter_code
_entity_poly.pdbx_strand_id
1 'polypeptide(L)'
;MALVELKKDLTEASADVRSYLENSEEYLELKVFKVLMQFLVSSLHTGLVSLGAIFMLFFLSIGVALALCEALDSYYLGFIMVGGFYVLITIVIYMFRKKFNGPILRKFSTLYFDEP
;
A
#
# COMPACT_ATOMS: atom_id res chain seq x y z
N MET A 1 15.48 21.85 33.04
CA MET A 1 16.73 21.95 32.25
C MET A 1 16.59 21.16 30.95
N ALA A 2 16.18 19.89 30.98
CA ALA A 2 15.97 19.06 29.77
C ALA A 2 15.01 19.63 28.67
N LEU A 3 13.93 20.32 29.05
CA LEU A 3 13.02 20.94 28.06
C LEU A 3 13.63 22.17 27.36
N VAL A 4 14.61 22.81 27.99
CA VAL A 4 15.32 23.98 27.43
C VAL A 4 16.38 23.51 26.43
N GLU A 5 17.04 22.38 26.69
CA GLU A 5 17.92 21.71 25.73
C GLU A 5 17.13 21.22 24.51
N LEU A 6 16.01 20.51 24.70
CA LEU A 6 15.16 20.10 23.57
C LEU A 6 14.68 21.27 22.72
N LYS A 7 14.27 22.38 23.36
CA LYS A 7 13.85 23.56 22.60
C LYS A 7 15.02 24.16 21.82
N LYS A 8 16.25 24.07 22.34
CA LYS A 8 17.45 24.58 21.69
C LYS A 8 17.89 23.68 20.53
N ASP A 9 17.91 22.36 20.71
CA ASP A 9 18.17 21.37 19.65
C ASP A 9 17.15 21.46 18.52
N LEU A 10 15.86 21.61 18.83
CA LEU A 10 14.82 21.82 17.81
C LEU A 10 14.97 23.16 17.08
N THR A 11 15.45 24.20 17.78
CA THR A 11 15.70 25.51 17.15
C THR A 11 16.92 25.46 16.24
N GLU A 12 17.99 24.77 16.64
CA GLU A 12 19.19 24.55 15.81
C GLU A 12 18.91 23.63 14.62
N ALA A 13 18.18 22.52 14.80
CA ALA A 13 17.76 21.64 13.70
C ALA A 13 16.84 22.37 12.70
N SER A 14 15.90 23.19 13.19
CA SER A 14 15.06 24.00 12.31
C SER A 14 15.85 25.09 11.56
N ALA A 15 16.90 25.64 12.17
CA ALA A 15 17.77 26.64 11.56
C ALA A 15 18.70 26.02 10.53
N ASP A 16 19.17 24.80 10.78
CA ASP A 16 20.00 24.02 9.87
C ASP A 16 19.18 23.62 8.63
N VAL A 17 17.98 23.07 8.82
CA VAL A 17 17.02 22.80 7.74
C VAL A 17 16.70 24.07 6.96
N ARG A 18 16.52 25.22 7.63
CA ARG A 18 16.24 26.50 6.97
C ARG A 18 17.44 27.07 6.19
N SER A 19 18.66 26.85 6.67
CA SER A 19 19.93 27.15 5.98
C SER A 19 20.16 26.26 4.76
N TYR A 20 19.81 24.97 4.86
CA TYR A 20 19.78 24.03 3.72
C TYR A 20 18.65 24.35 2.73
N LEU A 21 17.56 24.96 3.19
CA LEU A 21 16.46 25.45 2.34
C LEU A 21 16.78 26.79 1.64
N GLU A 22 17.51 27.71 2.29
CA GLU A 22 17.79 29.06 1.76
C GLU A 22 18.95 29.11 0.74
N ASN A 23 19.90 28.16 0.75
CA ASN A 23 21.06 28.20 -0.14
C ASN A 23 20.95 27.32 -1.41
N SER A 24 19.77 26.75 -1.70
CA SER A 24 19.63 25.76 -2.77
C SER A 24 18.21 25.69 -3.36
N GLU A 25 17.63 26.85 -3.70
CA GLU A 25 16.32 26.97 -4.38
C GLU A 25 16.18 26.00 -5.56
N GLU A 26 17.18 25.91 -6.45
CA GLU A 26 17.15 24.98 -7.58
C GLU A 26 17.23 23.49 -7.17
N TYR A 27 17.99 23.17 -6.11
CA TYR A 27 18.20 21.79 -5.69
C TYR A 27 16.98 21.23 -4.96
N LEU A 28 16.25 22.06 -4.21
CA LEU A 28 15.01 21.67 -3.55
C LEU A 28 13.88 21.46 -4.53
N GLU A 29 13.72 22.36 -5.48
CA GLU A 29 12.71 22.23 -6.51
C GLU A 29 12.92 20.93 -7.31
N LEU A 30 14.17 20.64 -7.73
CA LEU A 30 14.48 19.39 -8.44
C LEU A 30 14.31 18.14 -7.56
N LYS A 31 14.68 18.18 -6.27
CA LYS A 31 14.59 17.01 -5.40
C LYS A 31 13.13 16.69 -5.05
N VAL A 32 12.32 17.71 -4.78
CA VAL A 32 10.86 17.56 -4.58
C VAL A 32 10.20 17.04 -5.86
N PHE A 33 10.55 17.60 -7.02
CA PHE A 33 10.03 17.13 -8.30
C PHE A 33 10.44 15.68 -8.61
N LYS A 34 11.68 15.30 -8.30
CA LYS A 34 12.18 13.92 -8.47
C LYS A 34 11.46 12.94 -7.55
N VAL A 35 11.23 13.31 -6.29
CA VAL A 35 10.48 12.48 -5.34
C VAL A 35 9.03 12.34 -5.80
N LEU A 36 8.36 13.43 -6.17
CA LEU A 36 6.99 13.41 -6.70
C LEU A 36 6.89 12.52 -7.95
N MET A 37 7.81 12.70 -8.90
CA MET A 37 7.82 11.92 -10.13
C MET A 37 8.14 10.45 -9.86
N GLN A 38 9.05 10.13 -8.94
CA GLN A 38 9.36 8.76 -8.55
C GLN A 38 8.18 8.10 -7.81
N PHE A 39 7.46 8.84 -6.98
CA PHE A 39 6.21 8.37 -6.35
C PHE A 39 5.11 8.11 -7.37
N LEU A 40 4.93 9.02 -8.33
CA LEU A 40 3.97 8.88 -9.42
C LEU A 40 4.33 7.68 -10.29
N VAL A 41 5.55 7.62 -10.81
CA VAL A 41 6.03 6.55 -11.69
C VAL A 41 6.03 5.19 -10.98
N SER A 42 6.46 5.12 -9.72
CA SER A 42 6.43 3.87 -8.94
C SER A 42 5.01 3.40 -8.67
N SER A 43 4.08 4.31 -8.37
CA SER A 43 2.66 3.97 -8.17
C SER A 43 2.00 3.51 -9.47
N LEU A 44 2.32 4.15 -10.60
CA LEU A 44 1.80 3.79 -11.91
C LEU A 44 2.34 2.44 -12.37
N HIS A 45 3.64 2.19 -12.24
CA HIS A 45 4.26 0.92 -12.64
C HIS A 45 3.74 -0.24 -11.79
N THR A 46 3.71 -0.06 -10.46
CA THR A 46 3.15 -1.07 -9.55
C THR A 46 1.66 -1.28 -9.81
N GLY A 47 0.91 -0.20 -10.06
CA GLY A 47 -0.50 -0.24 -10.43
C GLY A 47 -0.74 -1.07 -11.69
N LEU A 48 0.04 -0.85 -12.75
CA LEU A 48 -0.08 -1.56 -14.02
C LEU A 48 0.21 -3.06 -13.89
N VAL A 49 1.27 -3.43 -13.16
CA VAL A 49 1.62 -4.84 -12.88
C VAL A 49 0.55 -5.49 -12.00
N SER A 50 0.06 -4.79 -10.97
CA SER A 50 -0.99 -5.30 -10.09
C SER A 50 -2.30 -5.53 -10.84
N LEU A 51 -2.66 -4.62 -11.76
CA LEU A 51 -3.85 -4.75 -12.59
C LEU A 51 -3.74 -5.98 -13.49
N GLY A 52 -2.59 -6.18 -14.15
CA GLY A 52 -2.32 -7.37 -14.94
C GLY A 52 -2.44 -8.68 -14.13
N ALA A 53 -1.92 -8.71 -12.91
CA ALA A 53 -2.04 -9.85 -12.02
C ALA A 53 -3.50 -10.14 -11.62
N ILE A 54 -4.29 -9.10 -11.35
CA ILE A 54 -5.73 -9.23 -11.05
C ILE A 54 -6.49 -9.79 -12.25
N PHE A 55 -6.22 -9.29 -13.45
CA PHE A 55 -6.83 -9.82 -14.68
C PHE A 55 -6.47 -11.29 -14.90
N MET A 56 -5.21 -11.67 -14.71
CA MET A 56 -4.77 -13.07 -14.83
C MET A 56 -5.52 -13.99 -13.85
N LEU A 57 -5.62 -13.59 -12.58
CA LEU A 57 -6.39 -14.29 -11.55
C LEU A 57 -7.88 -14.38 -11.90
N PHE A 58 -8.45 -13.33 -12.47
CA PHE A 58 -9.85 -13.27 -12.88
C PHE A 58 -10.15 -14.31 -13.98
N PHE A 59 -9.34 -14.36 -15.03
CA PHE A 59 -9.47 -15.36 -16.09
C PHE A 59 -9.26 -16.79 -15.56
N LEU A 60 -8.28 -16.99 -14.67
CA LEU A 60 -8.05 -18.28 -14.04
C LEU A 60 -9.27 -18.73 -13.24
N SER A 61 -9.90 -17.82 -12.49
CA SER A 61 -11.12 -18.13 -11.74
C SER A 61 -12.28 -18.53 -12.64
N ILE A 62 -12.45 -17.87 -13.79
CA ILE A 62 -13.49 -18.24 -14.75
C ILE A 62 -13.22 -19.65 -15.30
N GLY A 63 -11.96 -19.97 -15.63
CA GLY A 63 -11.56 -21.30 -16.07
C GLY A 63 -11.88 -22.39 -15.03
N VAL A 64 -11.57 -22.15 -13.76
CA VAL A 64 -11.90 -23.08 -12.67
C VAL A 64 -13.41 -23.23 -12.51
N ALA A 65 -14.17 -22.15 -12.65
CA ALA A 65 -15.62 -22.19 -12.55
C ALA A 65 -16.26 -23.01 -13.69
N LEU A 66 -15.78 -22.85 -14.92
CA LEU A 66 -16.25 -23.63 -16.07
C LEU A 66 -15.89 -25.11 -15.94
N ALA A 67 -14.65 -25.41 -15.53
CA ALA A 67 -14.21 -26.80 -15.28
C ALA A 67 -15.05 -27.49 -14.20
N LEU A 68 -15.41 -26.77 -13.13
CA LEU A 68 -16.32 -27.28 -12.10
C LEU A 68 -17.74 -27.45 -12.64
N CYS A 69 -18.24 -26.54 -13.47
CA CYS A 69 -19.58 -26.69 -14.07
C CYS A 69 -19.66 -27.93 -14.97
N GLU A 70 -18.62 -28.19 -15.76
CA GLU A 70 -18.53 -29.37 -16.64
C GLU A 70 -18.42 -30.67 -15.82
N ALA A 71 -17.58 -30.69 -14.77
CA ALA A 71 -17.43 -31.87 -13.91
C ALA A 71 -18.71 -32.23 -13.12
N LEU A 72 -19.56 -31.24 -12.81
CA LEU A 72 -20.82 -31.44 -12.08
C LEU A 72 -22.04 -31.63 -13.01
N ASP A 73 -21.85 -31.59 -14.34
CA ASP A 73 -22.92 -31.65 -15.37
C ASP A 73 -24.06 -30.63 -15.14
N SER A 74 -23.78 -29.57 -14.38
CA SER A 74 -24.77 -28.60 -13.95
C SER A 74 -24.14 -27.25 -13.67
N TYR A 75 -24.46 -26.28 -14.54
CA TYR A 75 -23.99 -24.89 -14.43
C TYR A 75 -24.38 -24.27 -13.07
N TYR A 76 -25.59 -24.55 -12.58
CA TYR A 76 -26.07 -23.97 -11.32
C TYR A 76 -25.23 -24.39 -10.12
N LEU A 77 -24.89 -25.69 -10.03
CA LEU A 77 -24.12 -26.22 -8.91
C LEU A 77 -22.66 -25.71 -8.93
N GLY A 78 -22.05 -25.64 -10.12
CA GLY A 78 -20.71 -25.11 -10.28
C GLY A 78 -20.59 -23.64 -9.85
N PHE A 79 -21.53 -22.78 -10.29
CA PHE A 79 -21.55 -21.38 -9.87
C PHE A 79 -21.83 -21.19 -8.38
N ILE A 80 -22.73 -21.99 -7.79
CA ILE A 80 -23.01 -21.92 -6.34
C ILE A 80 -21.77 -22.33 -5.52
N MET A 81 -21.05 -23.37 -5.94
CA MET A 81 -19.80 -23.80 -5.28
C MET A 81 -18.72 -22.72 -5.33
N VAL A 82 -18.50 -22.13 -6.51
CA VAL A 82 -17.50 -21.05 -6.67
C VAL A 82 -17.90 -19.81 -5.89
N GLY A 83 -19.19 -19.43 -5.92
CA GLY A 83 -19.71 -18.33 -5.12
C GLY A 83 -19.53 -18.56 -3.62
N GLY A 84 -19.83 -19.76 -3.12
CA GLY A 84 -19.61 -20.15 -1.73
C GLY A 84 -18.13 -20.10 -1.34
N PHE A 85 -17.23 -20.54 -2.23
CA PHE A 85 -15.79 -20.45 -2.04
C PHE A 85 -15.30 -18.99 -1.91
N TYR A 86 -15.79 -18.08 -2.75
CA TYR A 86 -15.47 -16.66 -2.64
C TYR A 86 -15.98 -16.00 -1.36
N VAL A 87 -17.15 -16.41 -0.87
CA VAL A 87 -17.68 -15.96 0.43
C VAL A 87 -16.76 -16.44 1.56
N LEU A 88 -16.33 -17.71 1.54
CA LEU A 88 -15.37 -18.23 2.50
C LEU A 88 -14.06 -17.45 2.50
N ILE A 89 -13.48 -17.18 1.32
CA ILE A 89 -12.28 -16.35 1.19
C ILE A 89 -12.50 -14.97 1.81
N THR A 90 -13.64 -14.35 1.54
CA THR A 90 -13.96 -13.01 2.08
C THR A 90 -14.03 -13.02 3.60
N ILE A 91 -14.63 -14.04 4.20
CA ILE A 91 -14.67 -14.22 5.67
C ILE A 91 -13.26 -14.38 6.24
N VAL A 92 -12.41 -15.21 5.59
CA VAL A 92 -11.01 -15.40 5.99
C VAL A 92 -10.25 -14.08 5.93
N ILE A 93 -10.37 -13.32 4.83
CA ILE A 93 -9.75 -12.00 4.68
C ILE A 93 -10.26 -11.03 5.75
N TYR A 94 -11.56 -11.01 6.04
CA TYR A 94 -12.14 -10.15 7.06
C TYR A 94 -11.59 -10.46 8.47
N MET A 95 -11.40 -11.74 8.80
CA MET A 95 -10.77 -12.15 10.05
C MET A 95 -9.29 -11.74 10.11
N PHE A 96 -8.55 -11.91 9.00
CA PHE A 96 -7.16 -11.47 8.90
C PHE A 96 -7.00 -9.95 8.91
N ARG A 97 -7.96 -9.19 8.38
CA ARG A 97 -7.99 -7.71 8.45
C ARG A 97 -7.91 -7.23 9.90
N LYS A 98 -8.63 -7.90 10.81
CA LYS A 98 -8.57 -7.59 12.24
C LYS A 98 -7.18 -7.86 12.84
N LYS A 99 -6.46 -8.85 12.31
CA LYS A 99 -5.09 -9.21 12.71
C LYS A 99 -4.02 -8.28 12.12
N PHE A 100 -4.27 -7.73 10.92
CA PHE A 100 -3.35 -6.84 10.20
C PHE A 100 -3.50 -5.35 10.55
N ASN A 101 -4.65 -4.89 11.05
CA ASN A 101 -4.83 -3.50 11.48
C ASN A 101 -3.91 -3.11 12.65
N GLY A 102 -3.50 -4.05 13.51
CA GLY A 102 -2.58 -3.77 14.63
C GLY A 102 -1.14 -3.43 14.20
N PRO A 103 -0.47 -4.28 13.39
CA PRO A 103 0.92 -4.05 13.00
C PRO A 103 1.12 -3.07 11.83
N ILE A 104 0.16 -2.98 10.89
CA ILE A 104 0.28 -2.05 9.74
C ILE A 104 0.17 -0.60 10.19
N LEU A 105 -0.76 -0.29 11.09
CA LEU A 105 -0.90 1.07 11.63
C LEU A 105 0.29 1.48 12.51
N ARG A 106 0.89 0.53 13.26
CA ARG A 106 2.15 0.78 13.99
C ARG A 106 3.31 1.06 13.04
N LYS A 107 3.47 0.30 11.94
CA LYS A 107 4.54 0.56 10.96
C LYS A 107 4.38 1.87 10.21
N PHE A 108 3.15 2.27 9.86
CA PHE A 108 2.90 3.59 9.24
C PHE A 108 3.06 4.74 10.24
N SER A 109 2.72 4.53 11.52
CA SER A 109 2.95 5.53 12.57
C SER A 109 4.44 5.77 12.82
N THR A 110 5.29 4.74 12.82
CA THR A 110 6.74 4.95 13.00
C THR A 110 7.42 5.46 11.73
N LEU A 111 6.83 5.30 10.55
CA LEU A 111 7.37 5.86 9.30
C LEU A 111 7.03 7.36 9.11
N TYR A 112 6.00 7.86 9.80
CA TYR A 112 5.55 9.26 9.68
C TYR A 112 5.94 10.13 10.88
N PHE A 113 6.27 9.52 12.04
CA PHE A 113 6.64 10.24 13.27
C PHE A 113 8.10 10.07 13.68
N ASP A 114 8.93 9.45 12.82
CA ASP A 114 10.35 9.17 13.07
C ASP A 114 11.18 9.66 11.86
N GLU A 115 10.89 10.88 11.40
CA GLU A 115 11.92 11.72 10.78
C GLU A 115 12.45 12.65 11.89
N PRO A 116 13.75 12.58 12.24
CA PRO A 116 14.38 13.50 13.18
C PRO A 116 14.41 14.93 12.64
#